data_AF-A0A7Y2ZFW7-F1
#
_entry.id   AF-A0A7Y2ZFW7-F1
#
_cell.length_a   1.000
_cell.length_b   1.000
_cell.length_c   1.000
_cell.angle_alpha   90.00
_cell.angle_beta   90.00
_cell.angle_gamma   90.00
#
_symmetry.space_group_name_H-M   'P 1'
#
loop_
_entity.id
_entity.type
_entity.pdbx_description
1 polymer ?
#
loop_
_entity_poly.entity_id
_entity_poly.type
_entity_poly.pdbx_seq_one_letter_code
_entity_poly.pdbx_strand_id
1 'polypeptide(L)'
;MKRLYVVAIATVVALLGVPTPASAQELDFGGFLEWIHRLSGPQFIGPGLSVATTGDGPRFRFSAAYRWSFASDDAIDPDGGLTQLSVRPALEIPLCDCLDLVGGVGLHRYAGDADAFWHWSVPVHLQGRIPLSPGTRLRVGAGAHYFPEFGADDFAPLTVTAPRDGGEFVLTAYVGVDWRMF
;
A
#
# COMPACT_ATOMS: atom_id res chain seq x y z
N MET A 1 6.50 13.87 -15.57
CA MET A 1 5.02 13.77 -15.65
C MET A 1 4.51 12.78 -16.69
N LYS A 2 4.84 12.87 -18.00
CA LYS A 2 4.29 11.95 -19.03
C LYS A 2 4.61 10.46 -18.84
N ARG A 3 5.77 10.12 -18.25
CA ARG A 3 6.16 8.72 -17.97
C ARG A 3 5.35 8.08 -16.82
N LEU A 4 4.77 8.90 -15.94
CA LEU A 4 4.03 8.46 -14.75
C LEU A 4 2.66 7.85 -15.12
N TYR A 5 1.96 8.47 -16.06
CA TYR A 5 0.70 7.96 -16.59
C TYR A 5 0.89 6.62 -17.29
N VAL A 6 1.99 6.45 -18.03
CA VAL A 6 2.25 5.23 -18.80
C VAL A 6 2.48 4.03 -17.88
N VAL A 7 3.18 4.20 -16.75
CA VAL A 7 3.43 3.09 -15.80
C VAL A 7 2.17 2.72 -15.03
N ALA A 8 1.40 3.71 -14.57
CA ALA A 8 0.11 3.45 -13.90
C ALA A 8 -0.88 2.77 -14.85
N ILE A 9 -1.00 3.26 -16.09
CA ILE A 9 -1.86 2.67 -17.12
C ILE A 9 -1.36 1.27 -17.52
N ALA A 10 -0.05 1.06 -17.70
CA ALA A 10 0.49 -0.26 -18.03
C ALA A 10 0.27 -1.28 -16.91
N THR A 11 0.32 -0.85 -15.65
CA THR A 11 0.01 -1.72 -14.50
C THR A 11 -1.48 -2.06 -14.44
N VAL A 12 -2.35 -1.09 -14.69
CA VAL A 12 -3.81 -1.30 -14.83
C VAL A 12 -4.09 -2.27 -15.98
N VAL A 13 -3.48 -2.07 -17.15
CA VAL A 13 -3.66 -2.91 -18.34
C VAL A 13 -3.11 -4.32 -18.13
N ALA A 14 -1.96 -4.47 -17.45
CA ALA A 14 -1.39 -5.77 -17.13
C ALA A 14 -2.27 -6.55 -16.13
N LEU A 15 -2.91 -5.87 -15.18
CA LEU A 15 -3.85 -6.49 -14.23
C LEU A 15 -5.21 -6.81 -14.87
N LEU A 16 -5.66 -6.01 -15.84
CA LEU A 16 -6.88 -6.26 -16.62
C LEU A 16 -6.69 -7.31 -17.73
N GLY A 17 -5.44 -7.59 -18.13
CA GLY A 17 -5.08 -8.50 -19.22
C GLY A 17 -4.79 -9.93 -18.80
N VAL A 18 -4.82 -10.26 -17.50
CA VAL A 18 -4.71 -11.64 -17.04
C VAL A 18 -6.04 -12.35 -17.38
N PRO A 19 -6.03 -13.41 -18.20
CA PRO A 19 -7.24 -14.16 -18.49
C PRO A 19 -7.77 -14.76 -17.18
N THR A 20 -8.88 -14.21 -16.70
CA THR A 20 -9.62 -14.75 -15.57
C THR A 20 -10.41 -15.96 -16.07
N PRO A 21 -10.20 -17.18 -15.54
CA PRO A 21 -11.03 -18.32 -15.91
C PRO A 21 -12.50 -18.02 -15.63
N ALA A 22 -13.44 -18.60 -16.38
CA ALA A 22 -14.89 -18.35 -16.21
C ALA A 22 -15.46 -18.73 -14.81
N SER A 23 -14.65 -19.36 -13.97
CA SER A 23 -14.90 -19.56 -12.53
C SER A 23 -14.33 -18.42 -11.67
N ALA A 24 -14.00 -17.27 -12.26
CA ALA A 24 -13.52 -16.08 -11.57
C ALA A 24 -14.64 -15.58 -10.67
N GLN A 25 -14.57 -16.08 -9.44
CA GLN A 25 -15.10 -15.51 -8.22
C GLN A 25 -15.29 -14.01 -8.40
N GLU A 26 -16.52 -13.55 -8.17
CA GLU A 26 -16.88 -12.14 -8.10
C GLU A 26 -15.74 -11.36 -7.42
N LEU A 27 -15.10 -10.42 -8.14
CA LEU A 27 -13.95 -9.67 -7.65
C LEU A 27 -14.38 -8.25 -7.27
N ASP A 28 -13.89 -7.79 -6.12
CA ASP A 28 -13.94 -6.37 -5.73
C ASP A 28 -12.65 -5.72 -6.21
N PHE A 29 -12.76 -4.69 -7.04
CA PHE A 29 -11.64 -3.84 -7.44
C PHE A 29 -11.68 -2.56 -6.62
N GLY A 30 -10.54 -1.98 -6.29
CA GLY A 30 -10.53 -0.75 -5.52
C GLY A 30 -9.37 0.16 -5.83
N GLY A 31 -9.61 1.46 -5.70
CA GLY A 31 -8.60 2.51 -5.73
C GLY A 31 -8.49 3.17 -4.38
N PHE A 32 -7.28 3.52 -3.94
CA PHE A 32 -7.07 4.12 -2.64
C PHE A 32 -5.94 5.16 -2.66
N LEU A 33 -5.98 6.07 -1.69
CA LEU A 33 -4.88 6.95 -1.31
C LEU A 33 -4.39 6.47 0.04
N GLU A 34 -3.10 6.15 0.14
CA GLU A 34 -2.49 5.71 1.39
C GLU A 34 -1.46 6.73 1.86
N TRP A 35 -1.54 7.02 3.15
CA TRP A 35 -0.58 7.79 3.90
C TRP A 35 0.17 6.85 4.83
N ILE A 36 1.50 6.91 4.75
CA ILE A 36 2.40 6.22 5.68
C ILE A 36 2.99 7.30 6.56
N HIS A 37 2.65 7.24 7.84
CA HIS A 37 3.25 8.08 8.87
C HIS A 37 4.73 7.72 9.05
N ARG A 38 5.44 8.55 9.81
CA ARG A 38 6.90 8.51 9.97
C ARG A 38 7.44 7.10 10.28
N LEU A 39 8.32 6.59 9.40
CA LEU A 39 9.15 5.38 9.57
C LEU A 39 10.50 5.76 10.18
N SER A 40 10.49 6.44 11.33
CA SER A 40 11.67 7.21 11.82
C SER A 40 12.33 8.16 10.77
N GLY A 41 11.73 8.35 9.59
CA GLY A 41 12.24 9.04 8.40
C GLY A 41 11.10 9.58 7.50
N PRO A 42 11.11 9.37 6.16
CA PRO A 42 10.15 9.97 5.21
C PRO A 42 8.69 9.69 5.55
N GLN A 43 7.85 10.71 5.38
CA GLN A 43 6.41 10.52 5.23
C GLN A 43 6.06 10.29 3.77
N PHE A 44 5.28 9.25 3.48
CA PHE A 44 4.89 8.92 2.11
C PHE A 44 3.39 9.10 1.90
N ILE A 45 3.01 9.59 0.73
CA ILE A 45 1.63 9.59 0.26
C ILE A 45 1.58 9.16 -1.20
N GLY A 46 0.53 8.45 -1.57
CA GLY A 46 0.30 8.17 -2.97
C GLY A 46 -0.88 7.24 -3.25
N PRO A 47 -1.26 7.15 -4.54
CA PRO A 47 -2.37 6.33 -4.98
C PRO A 47 -1.97 4.85 -5.06
N GLY A 48 -2.97 4.00 -4.95
CA GLY A 48 -2.87 2.58 -5.16
C GLY A 48 -4.15 1.97 -5.72
N LEU A 49 -4.02 0.72 -6.12
CA LEU A 49 -5.08 -0.12 -6.65
C LEU A 49 -5.06 -1.45 -5.92
N SER A 50 -6.21 -2.09 -5.84
CA SER A 50 -6.34 -3.40 -5.24
C SER A 50 -7.41 -4.23 -5.93
N VAL A 51 -7.27 -5.53 -5.79
CA VAL A 51 -8.25 -6.54 -6.19
C VAL A 51 -8.44 -7.50 -5.03
N ALA A 52 -9.68 -7.85 -4.73
CA ALA A 52 -10.01 -8.78 -3.66
C ALA A 52 -11.04 -9.80 -4.12
N THR A 53 -10.96 -11.00 -3.57
CA THR A 53 -12.04 -11.97 -3.66
C THR A 53 -13.26 -11.43 -2.91
N THR A 54 -14.46 -11.56 -3.46
CA THR A 54 -15.68 -11.23 -2.72
C THR A 54 -16.16 -12.41 -1.87
N GLY A 55 -17.03 -12.09 -0.91
CA GLY A 55 -17.66 -13.05 -0.02
C GLY A 55 -17.96 -12.43 1.35
N ASP A 56 -18.81 -13.12 2.12
CA ASP A 56 -19.18 -12.76 3.49
C ASP A 56 -18.15 -13.25 4.53
N GLY A 57 -17.21 -14.11 4.11
CA GLY A 57 -16.13 -14.64 4.94
C GLY A 57 -14.79 -13.93 4.74
N PRO A 58 -13.68 -14.57 5.16
CA PRO A 58 -12.33 -14.06 4.90
C PRO A 58 -12.07 -13.86 3.41
N ARG A 59 -11.41 -12.75 3.06
CA ARG A 59 -11.12 -12.35 1.68
C ARG A 59 -9.63 -12.19 1.47
N PHE A 60 -9.14 -12.66 0.33
CA PHE A 60 -7.79 -12.34 -0.10
C PHE A 60 -7.80 -11.04 -0.89
N ARG A 61 -6.92 -10.11 -0.53
CA ARG A 61 -6.69 -8.87 -1.29
C ARG A 61 -5.24 -8.80 -1.75
N PHE A 62 -5.06 -8.45 -3.01
CA PHE A 62 -3.78 -7.98 -3.54
C PHE A 62 -3.86 -6.48 -3.77
N SER A 63 -2.87 -5.72 -3.29
CA SER A 63 -2.79 -4.27 -3.47
C SER A 63 -1.44 -3.86 -4.03
N ALA A 64 -1.42 -2.81 -4.84
CA ALA A 64 -0.21 -2.14 -5.27
C ALA A 64 -0.35 -0.62 -5.09
N ALA A 65 0.69 0.06 -4.60
CA ALA A 65 0.67 1.51 -4.45
C ALA A 65 2.02 2.13 -4.82
N TYR A 66 1.97 3.32 -5.38
CA TYR A 66 3.15 4.12 -5.70
C TYR A 66 3.08 5.43 -4.91
N ARG A 67 4.09 5.69 -4.08
CA ARG A 67 4.10 6.81 -3.15
C ARG A 67 5.37 7.63 -3.31
N TRP A 68 5.27 8.90 -2.94
CA TRP A 68 6.39 9.84 -2.90
C TRP A 68 6.53 10.42 -1.50
N SER A 69 7.75 10.75 -1.11
CA SER A 69 8.00 11.51 0.09
C SER A 69 7.46 12.93 -0.07
N PHE A 70 6.80 13.47 0.95
CA PHE A 70 6.19 14.82 0.86
C PHE A 70 6.48 15.72 2.07
N ALA A 71 7.01 15.17 3.16
CA ALA A 71 7.54 15.93 4.28
C ALA A 71 8.79 15.23 4.79
N SER A 72 9.82 16.01 5.07
CA SER A 72 11.15 15.56 5.51
C SER A 72 11.53 16.14 6.86
N ASP A 73 10.59 16.79 7.56
CA ASP A 73 10.76 17.80 8.63
C ASP A 73 11.85 17.55 9.69
N ASP A 74 12.40 16.34 9.80
CA ASP A 74 13.51 16.01 10.71
C ASP A 74 14.63 15.09 10.16
N ALA A 75 14.59 14.53 8.94
CA ALA A 75 15.42 13.33 8.68
C ALA A 75 15.77 12.93 7.23
N ILE A 76 15.44 13.72 6.21
CA ILE A 76 15.98 13.53 4.86
C ILE A 76 16.70 14.81 4.49
N ASP A 77 17.81 14.69 3.75
CA ASP A 77 18.39 15.82 3.01
C ASP A 77 17.25 16.69 2.45
N PRO A 78 17.15 17.99 2.81
CA PRO A 78 15.98 18.81 2.50
C PRO A 78 15.62 18.86 1.01
N ASP A 79 16.57 18.51 0.12
CA ASP A 79 16.39 18.48 -1.33
C ASP A 79 16.16 17.06 -1.91
N GLY A 80 16.28 16.00 -1.11
CA GLY A 80 16.20 14.61 -1.54
C GLY A 80 14.78 14.04 -1.61
N GLY A 81 14.38 13.54 -2.77
CA GLY A 81 13.09 12.88 -3.01
C GLY A 81 13.17 11.36 -2.97
N LEU A 82 12.37 10.73 -2.12
CA LEU A 82 12.19 9.28 -2.07
C LEU A 82 10.87 8.86 -2.71
N THR A 83 10.90 7.73 -3.39
CA THR A 83 9.74 7.07 -3.96
C THR A 83 9.66 5.64 -3.46
N GLN A 84 8.44 5.15 -3.33
CA GLN A 84 8.17 3.81 -2.85
C GLN A 84 7.11 3.16 -3.73
N LEU A 85 7.47 2.08 -4.40
CA LEU A 85 6.51 1.15 -4.99
C LEU A 85 6.25 0.04 -3.99
N SER A 86 5.00 -0.37 -3.80
CA SER A 86 4.68 -1.48 -2.90
C SER A 86 3.69 -2.42 -3.51
N VAL A 87 3.87 -3.71 -3.23
CA VAL A 87 2.91 -4.77 -3.50
C VAL A 87 2.59 -5.49 -2.20
N ARG A 88 1.31 -5.79 -1.97
CA ARG A 88 0.81 -6.32 -0.71
C ARG A 88 -0.29 -7.36 -0.93
N PRO A 89 0.03 -8.66 -0.85
CA PRO A 89 -0.96 -9.67 -0.51
C PRO A 89 -1.39 -9.50 0.96
N ALA A 90 -2.70 -9.60 1.20
CA ALA A 90 -3.30 -9.50 2.52
C ALA A 90 -4.54 -10.39 2.63
N LEU A 91 -4.84 -10.78 3.87
CA LEU A 91 -6.08 -11.41 4.27
C LEU A 91 -6.94 -10.38 5.01
N GLU A 92 -8.19 -10.22 4.58
CA GLU A 92 -9.21 -9.45 5.28
C GLU A 92 -10.13 -10.41 6.03
N ILE A 93 -10.30 -10.22 7.33
CA ILE A 93 -11.18 -11.00 8.18
C ILE A 93 -12.30 -10.08 8.63
N PRO A 94 -13.56 -10.30 8.19
CA PRO A 94 -14.68 -9.51 8.67
C PRO A 94 -14.86 -9.75 10.17
N LEU A 95 -14.80 -8.67 10.95
CA LEU A 95 -15.09 -8.69 12.39
C LEU A 95 -16.58 -8.44 12.65
N CYS A 96 -17.19 -7.59 11.83
CA CYS A 96 -18.63 -7.36 11.74
C CYS A 96 -18.97 -6.78 10.36
N ASP A 97 -20.25 -6.48 10.11
CA ASP A 97 -20.76 -6.05 8.81
C ASP A 97 -20.05 -4.83 8.18
N CYS A 98 -19.45 -3.98 9.01
CA CYS A 98 -18.81 -2.74 8.56
C CYS A 98 -17.32 -2.64 8.88
N LEU A 99 -16.70 -3.66 9.49
CA LEU A 99 -15.32 -3.60 9.97
C LEU A 99 -14.57 -4.90 9.67
N ASP A 100 -13.38 -4.78 9.07
CA ASP A 100 -12.45 -5.90 8.92
C ASP A 100 -11.14 -5.66 9.66
N LEU A 101 -10.54 -6.76 10.12
CA LEU A 101 -9.13 -6.84 10.44
C LEU A 101 -8.37 -7.28 9.18
N VAL A 102 -7.30 -6.59 8.85
CA VAL A 102 -6.49 -6.90 7.67
C VAL A 102 -5.04 -7.11 8.08
N GLY A 103 -4.47 -8.24 7.66
CA GLY A 103 -3.07 -8.57 7.88
C GLY A 103 -2.41 -9.09 6.61
N GLY A 104 -1.12 -8.86 6.41
CA GLY A 104 -0.45 -9.32 5.20
C GLY A 104 1.06 -9.20 5.23
N VAL A 105 1.65 -9.20 4.04
CA VAL A 105 3.08 -8.97 3.82
C VAL A 105 3.22 -7.89 2.75
N GLY A 106 3.97 -6.84 3.05
CA GLY A 106 4.33 -5.79 2.10
C GLY A 106 5.72 -6.05 1.53
N LEU A 107 5.88 -5.92 0.23
CA LEU A 107 7.18 -5.82 -0.43
C LEU A 107 7.30 -4.42 -1.05
N HIS A 108 8.34 -3.70 -0.69
CA HIS A 108 8.55 -2.30 -1.00
C HIS A 108 9.84 -2.12 -1.79
N ARG A 109 9.77 -1.41 -2.91
CA ARG A 109 10.94 -0.92 -3.63
C ARG A 109 11.09 0.57 -3.37
N TYR A 110 12.16 0.94 -2.70
CA TYR A 110 12.56 2.33 -2.51
C TYR A 110 13.46 2.75 -3.66
N ALA A 111 13.37 4.02 -4.07
CA ALA A 111 14.22 4.66 -5.07
C ALA A 111 13.98 6.18 -5.04
N GLY A 112 14.35 6.88 -6.11
CA GLY A 112 14.28 8.34 -6.20
C GLY A 112 15.72 8.82 -6.28
N ASP A 113 16.11 9.65 -5.32
CA ASP A 113 17.50 10.10 -5.18
C ASP A 113 18.36 9.14 -4.35
N ALA A 114 17.75 8.11 -3.75
CA ALA A 114 18.46 6.95 -3.21
C ALA A 114 18.64 5.86 -4.27
N ASP A 115 19.71 5.07 -4.10
CA ASP A 115 19.91 3.80 -4.78
C ASP A 115 18.72 2.88 -4.53
N ALA A 116 18.34 2.14 -5.57
CA ALA A 116 17.14 1.33 -5.50
C ALA A 116 17.36 0.05 -4.70
N PHE A 117 16.56 -0.14 -3.65
CA PHE A 117 16.61 -1.34 -2.83
C PHE A 117 15.21 -1.86 -2.51
N TRP A 118 15.15 -3.10 -2.04
CA TRP A 118 13.92 -3.79 -1.66
C TRP A 118 13.88 -4.01 -0.16
N HIS A 119 12.70 -3.88 0.42
CA HIS A 119 12.47 -4.13 1.83
C HIS A 119 11.08 -4.73 2.04
N TRP A 120 10.90 -5.52 3.09
CA TRP A 120 9.60 -6.10 3.42
C TRP A 120 8.98 -5.45 4.66
N SER A 121 7.68 -5.65 4.86
CA SER A 121 6.97 -5.26 6.08
C SER A 121 5.80 -6.20 6.39
N VAL A 122 5.29 -6.12 7.61
CA VAL A 122 4.07 -6.83 8.05
C VAL A 122 3.02 -5.79 8.45
N PRO A 123 2.08 -5.47 7.55
CA PRO A 123 0.95 -4.60 7.84
C PRO A 123 -0.13 -5.31 8.65
N VAL A 124 -0.65 -4.61 9.66
CA VAL A 124 -1.88 -4.97 10.38
C VAL A 124 -2.73 -3.71 10.53
N HIS A 125 -3.95 -3.71 10.01
CA HIS A 125 -4.85 -2.56 10.09
C HIS A 125 -6.32 -2.96 10.29
N LEU A 126 -7.09 -2.03 10.84
CA LEU A 126 -8.54 -2.09 10.84
C LEU A 126 -9.08 -1.27 9.68
N GLN A 127 -10.11 -1.76 9.01
CA GLN A 127 -10.77 -1.03 7.92
C GLN A 127 -12.28 -1.03 8.05
N GLY A 128 -12.86 0.15 7.95
CA GLY A 128 -14.29 0.33 7.77
C GLY A 128 -14.68 0.12 6.31
N ARG A 129 -15.77 -0.61 6.05
CA ARG A 129 -16.41 -0.78 4.74
C ARG A 129 -17.81 -0.19 4.78
N ILE A 130 -17.97 1.02 4.25
CA ILE A 130 -19.23 1.77 4.28
C ILE A 130 -19.90 1.63 2.91
N PRO A 131 -21.10 1.01 2.81
CA PRO A 131 -21.81 0.92 1.54
C PRO A 131 -22.24 2.31 1.07
N LEU A 132 -21.91 2.65 -0.17
CA LEU A 132 -22.33 3.93 -0.79
C LEU A 132 -23.49 3.73 -1.77
N SER A 133 -23.43 2.65 -2.56
CA SER A 133 -24.47 2.25 -3.51
C SER A 133 -24.38 0.74 -3.75
N PRO A 134 -25.35 0.11 -4.43
CA PRO A 134 -25.21 -1.28 -4.86
C PRO A 134 -23.88 -1.48 -5.61
N GLY A 135 -23.04 -2.39 -5.11
CA GLY A 135 -21.73 -2.70 -5.70
C GLY A 135 -20.59 -1.73 -5.36
N THR A 136 -20.81 -0.62 -4.65
CA THR A 136 -19.76 0.38 -4.33
C THR A 136 -19.63 0.60 -2.83
N ARG A 137 -18.40 0.60 -2.32
CA ARG A 137 -18.10 0.77 -0.89
C ARG A 137 -16.97 1.76 -0.68
N LEU A 138 -17.16 2.70 0.25
CA LEU A 138 -16.08 3.51 0.80
C LEU A 138 -15.27 2.64 1.76
N ARG A 139 -13.95 2.76 1.68
CA ARG A 139 -13.00 2.15 2.61
C ARG A 139 -12.22 3.22 3.32
N VAL A 140 -12.17 3.14 4.63
CA VAL A 140 -11.30 3.96 5.48
C VAL A 140 -10.60 3.02 6.42
N GLY A 141 -9.28 3.07 6.50
CA GLY A 141 -8.53 2.18 7.37
C GLY A 141 -7.33 2.87 7.99
N ALA A 142 -6.92 2.35 9.14
CA ALA A 142 -5.70 2.75 9.81
C ALA A 142 -5.10 1.57 10.58
N GLY A 143 -3.78 1.56 10.71
CA GLY A 143 -3.07 0.50 11.40
C GLY A 143 -1.58 0.73 11.45
N ALA A 144 -0.83 -0.33 11.70
CA ALA A 144 0.61 -0.29 11.80
C ALA A 144 1.25 -1.24 10.79
N HIS A 145 2.42 -0.86 10.28
CA HIS A 145 3.31 -1.72 9.53
C HIS A 145 4.54 -1.97 10.37
N TYR A 146 4.83 -3.22 10.67
CA TYR A 146 6.13 -3.59 11.20
C TYR A 146 7.15 -3.67 10.07
N PHE A 147 8.20 -2.87 10.13
CA PHE A 147 9.36 -3.00 9.27
C PHE A 147 10.49 -3.61 10.10
N PRO A 148 11.16 -4.66 9.62
CA PRO A 148 12.43 -5.08 10.21
C PRO A 148 13.51 -4.00 10.01
N GLU A 149 14.68 -4.25 10.58
CA GLU A 149 15.85 -3.38 10.47
C GLU A 149 16.25 -3.11 9.02
N PHE A 150 16.58 -1.84 8.73
CA PHE A 150 17.13 -1.42 7.44
C PHE A 150 18.67 -1.50 7.46
N GLY A 151 19.27 -2.05 6.42
CA GLY A 151 20.73 -2.19 6.30
C GLY A 151 21.45 -0.85 6.20
N ALA A 152 22.69 -0.75 6.68
CA ALA A 152 23.42 0.52 6.81
C ALA A 152 23.44 1.41 5.55
N ASP A 153 23.48 0.79 4.37
CA ASP A 153 23.50 1.47 3.07
C ASP A 153 22.12 1.64 2.43
N ASP A 154 21.06 1.11 3.06
CA ASP A 154 19.68 1.38 2.65
C ASP A 154 19.46 2.89 2.76
N PHE A 155 19.00 3.47 1.65
CA PHE A 155 18.83 4.90 1.38
C PHE A 155 20.06 5.67 0.88
N ALA A 156 21.26 5.09 0.78
CA ALA A 156 22.41 5.78 0.18
C ALA A 156 22.09 6.28 -1.25
N PRO A 157 22.61 7.44 -1.68
CA PRO A 157 23.47 8.37 -0.95
C PRO A 157 22.72 9.29 0.03
N LEU A 158 21.39 9.19 0.14
CA LEU A 158 20.64 10.00 1.08
C LEU A 158 20.93 9.57 2.53
N THR A 159 21.04 10.56 3.40
CA THR A 159 21.07 10.29 4.84
C THR A 159 19.63 10.28 5.35
N VAL A 160 19.16 9.09 5.72
CA VAL A 160 17.83 8.87 6.31
C VAL A 160 17.99 8.27 7.69
N THR A 161 17.39 8.91 8.69
CA THR A 161 17.26 8.30 10.02
C THR A 161 16.28 7.14 9.90
N ALA A 162 16.77 5.91 10.08
CA ALA A 162 15.96 4.70 10.11
C ALA A 162 16.46 3.82 11.27
N PRO A 163 15.62 2.94 11.83
CA PRO A 163 16.07 1.99 12.83
C PRO A 163 17.13 1.07 12.20
N ARG A 164 18.34 1.14 12.76
CA ARG A 164 19.47 0.27 12.39
C ARG A 164 19.71 -0.84 13.40
N ASP A 165 18.96 -0.83 14.51
CA ASP A 165 19.04 -1.84 15.55
C ASP A 165 17.60 -2.25 15.92
N GLY A 166 17.13 -3.35 15.34
CA GLY A 166 15.76 -3.84 15.51
C GLY A 166 14.76 -3.25 14.51
N GLY A 167 13.51 -3.73 14.56
CA GLY A 167 12.42 -3.27 13.70
C GLY A 167 11.57 -2.16 14.34
N GLU A 168 10.72 -1.53 13.53
CA GLU A 168 9.87 -0.40 13.91
C GLU A 168 8.42 -0.61 13.46
N PHE A 169 7.48 -0.07 14.25
CA PHE A 169 6.08 0.03 13.86
C PHE A 169 5.76 1.42 13.32
N VAL A 170 5.13 1.43 12.15
CA VAL A 170 4.82 2.66 11.42
C VAL A 170 3.33 2.76 11.20
N LEU A 171 2.73 3.86 11.65
CA LEU A 171 1.31 4.09 11.47
C LEU A 171 1.00 4.33 9.98
N THR A 172 -0.03 3.68 9.45
CA THR A 172 -0.56 3.94 8.12
C THR A 172 -2.03 4.23 8.21
N ALA A 173 -2.51 5.09 7.32
CA ALA A 173 -3.93 5.35 7.13
C ALA A 173 -4.23 5.41 5.64
N TYR A 174 -5.43 5.00 5.25
CA TYR A 174 -5.87 5.13 3.87
C TYR A 174 -7.35 5.42 3.77
N VAL A 175 -7.70 6.02 2.64
CA VAL A 175 -9.07 6.14 2.16
C VAL A 175 -9.14 5.61 0.74
N GLY A 176 -10.18 4.87 0.42
CA GLY A 176 -10.35 4.29 -0.90
C GLY A 176 -11.79 3.95 -1.21
N VAL A 177 -12.02 3.49 -2.42
CA VAL A 177 -13.32 3.04 -2.90
C VAL A 177 -13.13 1.68 -3.54
N ASP A 178 -13.98 0.74 -3.16
CA ASP A 178 -14.12 -0.56 -3.84
C ASP A 178 -15.39 -0.56 -4.70
N TRP A 179 -15.32 -1.21 -5.86
CA TRP A 179 -16.42 -1.50 -6.75
C TRP A 179 -16.40 -2.98 -7.18
N ARG A 180 -17.58 -3.59 -7.23
CA ARG A 180 -17.77 -4.95 -7.73
C ARG A 180 -17.98 -4.91 -9.24
N MET A 181 -17.21 -5.70 -9.98
CA MET A 181 -17.50 -5.92 -11.41
C MET A 181 -18.49 -7.10 -11.54
N PHE A 182 -19.55 -6.88 -12.32
CA PHE A 182 -20.59 -7.85 -12.63
C PHE A 182 -20.25 -8.62 -13.91
#